data_AF-A0A0E3SQ52-F1
#
_entry.id   AF-A0A0E3SQ52-F1
#
_cell.length_a   1.000
_cell.length_b   1.000
_cell.length_c   1.000
_cell.angle_alpha   90.00
_cell.angle_beta   90.00
_cell.angle_gamma   90.00
#
_symmetry.space_group_name_H-M   'P 1'
#
loop_
_entity.id
_entity.type
_entity.pdbx_description
1 polymer ?
#
loop_
_entity_poly.entity_id
_entity_poly.type
_entity_poly.pdbx_seq_one_letter_code
_entity_poly.pdbx_strand_id
1 'polypeptide(L)'
;MEPFKKNKDKPTLAELKRAEVEKKAFELGFEVGYHKHSEIGWVKENIVKLESQASSLGLGDIVSDKYFQGKEEGSLAREKGLKIGSGTSAFKKEEPAVLVEPVFGKPEDKTSDEHTEYVKNETVFAPVNRPELLDNPSCTSLTRAVERPTNLDGFRPLMPKKK
;
A
#
# COMPACT_ATOMS: atom_id res chain seq x y z
N MET A 1 -22.21 26.46 50.25
CA MET A 1 -21.28 25.35 49.95
C MET A 1 -20.96 25.46 48.47
N GLU A 2 -19.96 26.26 48.12
CA GLU A 2 -19.62 26.54 46.73
C GLU A 2 -18.63 25.48 46.20
N PRO A 3 -18.86 24.88 45.03
CA PRO A 3 -17.93 23.93 44.46
C PRO A 3 -16.72 24.66 43.87
N PHE A 4 -15.54 24.36 44.42
CA PHE A 4 -14.25 24.79 43.89
C PHE A 4 -14.13 24.45 42.39
N LYS A 5 -14.29 25.46 41.53
CA LYS A 5 -13.88 25.38 40.13
C LYS A 5 -12.36 25.29 40.12
N LYS A 6 -11.83 24.08 39.96
CA LYS A 6 -10.39 23.83 39.77
C LYS A 6 -9.92 24.64 38.57
N ASN A 7 -9.11 25.65 38.82
CA ASN A 7 -8.41 26.39 37.79
C ASN A 7 -7.56 25.38 37.01
N LYS A 8 -7.80 25.27 35.71
CA LYS A 8 -6.92 24.51 34.81
C LYS A 8 -5.62 25.31 34.73
N ASP A 9 -4.61 24.86 35.46
CA ASP A 9 -3.27 25.40 35.35
C ASP A 9 -2.88 25.35 33.87
N LYS A 10 -2.47 26.50 33.34
CA LYS A 10 -2.03 26.60 31.94
C LYS A 10 -0.83 25.67 31.81
N PRO A 11 -0.82 24.73 30.85
CA PRO A 11 0.26 23.77 30.72
C PRO A 11 1.56 24.53 30.52
N THR A 12 2.57 24.12 31.27
CA THR A 12 3.90 24.75 31.19
C THR A 12 4.45 24.49 29.79
N LEU A 13 5.22 25.43 29.21
CA LEU A 13 5.83 25.28 27.87
C LEU A 13 6.54 23.93 27.70
N ALA A 14 7.16 23.42 28.77
CA ALA A 14 7.81 22.13 28.80
C ALA A 14 6.82 20.96 28.61
N GLU A 15 5.64 21.00 29.22
CA GLU A 15 4.61 19.96 29.11
C GLU A 15 4.01 19.89 27.71
N LEU A 16 3.85 21.04 27.06
CA LEU A 16 3.40 21.10 25.67
C LEU A 16 4.39 20.43 24.73
N LYS A 17 5.69 20.70 24.91
CA LYS A 17 6.76 20.05 24.11
C LYS A 17 6.84 18.56 24.37
N ARG A 18 6.60 18.12 25.61
CA ARG A 18 6.51 16.69 25.96
C ARG A 18 5.38 16.01 25.22
N ALA A 19 4.18 16.56 25.32
CA ALA A 19 3.00 16.04 24.63
C ALA A 19 3.18 16.01 23.10
N GLU A 20 3.89 16.99 22.54
CA GLU A 20 4.19 17.02 21.10
C GLU A 20 5.11 15.86 20.68
N VAL A 21 6.19 15.61 21.42
CA VAL A 21 7.10 14.49 21.14
C VAL A 21 6.40 13.14 21.30
N GLU A 22 5.60 12.98 22.35
CA GLU A 22 4.80 11.77 22.58
C GLU A 22 3.80 11.53 21.44
N LYS A 23 3.11 12.59 21.00
CA LYS A 23 2.16 12.48 19.89
C LYS A 23 2.86 12.05 18.60
N LYS A 24 4.01 12.66 18.28
CA LYS A 24 4.80 12.33 17.09
C LYS A 24 5.32 10.89 17.13
N ALA A 25 5.78 10.43 18.29
CA ALA A 25 6.23 9.04 18.47
C ALA A 25 5.09 8.05 18.24
N PHE A 26 3.91 8.35 18.78
CA PHE A 26 2.71 7.55 18.57
C PHE A 26 2.26 7.53 17.10
N GLU A 27 2.22 8.69 16.44
CA GLU A 27 1.85 8.81 15.01
C GLU A 27 2.80 8.00 14.12
N LEU A 28 4.11 8.12 14.35
CA LEU A 28 5.12 7.34 13.64
C LEU A 28 4.91 5.83 13.84
N GLY A 29 4.67 5.42 15.09
CA GLY A 29 4.35 4.02 15.42
C GLY A 29 3.11 3.54 14.67
N PHE A 30 2.04 4.33 14.70
CA PHE A 30 0.78 4.02 14.05
C PHE A 30 0.94 3.82 12.53
N GLU A 31 1.62 4.73 11.84
CA GLU A 31 1.89 4.59 10.41
C GLU A 31 2.69 3.32 10.09
N VAL A 32 3.76 3.06 10.86
CA VAL A 32 4.59 1.87 10.68
C VAL A 32 3.77 0.59 10.86
N GLY A 33 2.95 0.52 11.91
CA GLY A 33 2.08 -0.62 12.19
C GLY A 33 0.98 -0.80 11.14
N TYR A 34 0.33 0.29 10.75
CA TYR A 34 -0.78 0.26 9.79
C TYR A 34 -0.32 -0.15 8.39
N HIS A 35 0.76 0.46 7.90
CA HIS A 35 1.28 0.20 6.57
C HIS A 35 2.25 -0.99 6.51
N LYS A 36 2.71 -1.52 7.66
CA LYS A 36 3.78 -2.53 7.76
C LYS A 36 5.07 -2.06 7.07
N HIS A 37 5.48 -0.83 7.36
CA HIS A 37 6.75 -0.30 6.88
C HIS A 37 7.93 -1.09 7.48
N SER A 38 9.00 -1.22 6.70
CA SER A 38 10.27 -1.71 7.24
C SER A 38 10.85 -0.64 8.17
N GLU A 39 11.29 -1.05 9.36
CA GLU A 39 11.89 -0.14 10.36
C GLU A 39 13.30 0.33 9.97
N ILE A 40 13.78 -0.03 8.78
CA ILE A 40 15.06 0.37 8.25
C ILE A 40 14.94 1.68 7.46
N GLY A 41 15.92 2.57 7.63
CA GLY A 41 16.00 3.84 6.91
C GLY A 41 15.21 4.95 7.60
N TRP A 42 14.23 5.53 6.91
CA TRP A 42 13.52 6.74 7.36
C TRP A 42 12.82 6.58 8.71
N VAL A 43 12.33 5.38 9.05
CA VAL A 43 11.71 5.09 10.36
C VAL A 43 12.75 5.22 11.46
N LYS A 44 13.90 4.55 11.31
CA LYS A 44 15.01 4.62 12.26
C LYS A 44 15.54 6.05 12.42
N GLU A 45 15.68 6.79 11.31
CA GLU A 45 16.09 8.19 11.36
C GLU A 45 15.12 9.06 12.17
N ASN A 46 13.81 8.85 12.01
CA ASN A 46 12.81 9.60 12.78
C ASN A 46 12.76 9.20 14.25
N ILE A 47 12.94 7.92 14.58
CA ILE A 47 13.06 7.46 15.97
C ILE A 47 14.24 8.14 16.64
N VAL A 48 15.42 8.13 16.02
CA VAL A 48 16.63 8.78 16.56
C VAL A 48 16.43 10.29 16.73
N LYS A 49 15.75 10.95 15.79
CA LYS A 49 15.39 12.38 15.93
C LYS A 49 14.48 12.61 17.13
N LEU A 50 13.45 11.79 17.32
CA LEU A 50 12.52 11.91 18.45
C LEU A 50 13.22 11.62 19.78
N GLU A 51 14.08 10.60 19.84
CA GLU A 51 14.90 10.30 21.03
C GLU A 51 15.84 11.45 21.39
N SER A 52 16.45 12.12 20.41
CA SER A 52 17.30 13.29 20.65
C SER A 52 16.51 14.47 21.24
N GLN A 53 15.27 14.67 20.76
CA GLN A 53 14.36 15.70 21.27
C GLN A 53 13.90 15.37 22.69
N ALA A 54 13.59 14.10 22.95
CA ALA A 54 13.16 13.62 24.26
C ALA A 54 14.30 13.66 25.30
N SER A 55 15.51 13.28 24.90
CA SER A 55 16.72 13.37 25.72
C SER A 55 16.99 14.81 26.17
N SER A 56 16.78 15.79 25.27
CA SER A 56 16.91 17.22 25.58
C SER A 56 15.89 17.71 26.63
N LEU A 57 14.77 17.00 26.78
CA LEU A 57 13.67 17.32 27.69
C LEU A 57 13.65 16.44 28.96
N GLY A 58 14.60 15.50 29.08
CA GLY A 58 14.70 14.54 30.18
C GLY A 58 13.63 13.44 30.15
N LEU A 59 13.03 13.18 28.98
CA LEU A 59 12.11 12.06 28.77
C LEU A 59 12.95 10.95 28.17
N GLY A 60 13.23 9.92 28.98
CA GLY A 60 13.96 8.74 28.52
C GLY A 60 13.12 7.88 27.58
N ASP A 61 12.91 6.62 27.97
CA ASP A 61 12.31 5.57 27.14
C ASP A 61 10.82 5.77 26.78
N ILE A 62 10.23 6.90 27.16
CA ILE A 62 8.82 7.25 26.89
C ILE A 62 8.53 7.28 25.38
N VAL A 63 9.50 7.71 24.56
CA VAL A 63 9.36 7.73 23.09
C VAL A 63 9.20 6.32 22.55
N SER A 64 10.04 5.40 23.02
CA SER A 64 10.02 3.98 22.64
C SER A 64 8.69 3.35 23.02
N ASP A 65 8.23 3.57 24.24
CA ASP A 65 6.95 3.04 24.73
C ASP A 65 5.76 3.54 23.89
N LYS A 66 5.74 4.85 23.59
CA LYS A 66 4.67 5.45 22.77
C LYS A 66 4.72 4.98 21.32
N TYR A 67 5.91 4.77 20.79
CA TYR A 67 6.10 4.20 19.46
C TYR A 67 5.56 2.77 19.38
N PHE A 68 5.89 1.89 20.35
CA PHE A 68 5.37 0.53 20.39
C PHE A 68 3.84 0.50 20.56
N GLN A 69 3.29 1.36 21.43
CA GLN A 69 1.83 1.51 21.57
C GLN A 69 1.18 1.90 20.24
N GLY A 70 1.73 2.91 19.56
CA GLY A 70 1.25 3.33 18.24
C GLY A 70 1.30 2.20 17.21
N LYS A 71 2.40 1.43 17.20
CA LYS A 71 2.60 0.31 16.26
C LYS A 71 1.58 -0.81 16.43
N GLU A 72 1.31 -1.22 17.66
CA GLU A 72 0.29 -2.22 17.97
C GLU A 72 -1.11 -1.73 17.58
N GLU A 73 -1.44 -0.47 17.91
CA GLU A 73 -2.73 0.13 17.54
C GLU A 73 -2.90 0.27 16.02
N GLY A 74 -1.85 0.66 15.30
CA GLY A 74 -1.85 0.75 13.83
C GLY A 74 -2.06 -0.61 13.17
N SER A 75 -1.36 -1.65 13.66
CA SER A 75 -1.54 -3.03 13.19
C SER A 75 -2.97 -3.51 13.43
N LEU A 76 -3.51 -3.26 14.62
CA LEU A 76 -4.86 -3.66 15.01
C LEU A 76 -5.94 -2.88 14.22
N ALA A 77 -5.72 -1.60 13.94
CA ALA A 77 -6.59 -0.77 13.10
C ALA A 77 -6.65 -1.30 11.66
N ARG A 78 -5.49 -1.69 11.09
CA ARG A 78 -5.42 -2.33 9.77
C ARG A 78 -6.18 -3.65 9.76
N GLU A 79 -6.01 -4.50 10.76
CA GLU A 79 -6.73 -5.77 10.87
C GLU A 79 -8.25 -5.58 10.98
N LYS A 80 -8.70 -4.60 11.77
CA LYS A 80 -10.12 -4.24 11.86
C LYS A 80 -10.67 -3.78 10.51
N GLY A 81 -9.95 -2.92 9.80
CA GLY A 81 -10.33 -2.45 8.47
C GLY A 81 -10.42 -3.59 7.45
N LEU A 82 -9.50 -4.55 7.49
CA LEU A 82 -9.49 -5.70 6.59
C LEU A 82 -10.67 -6.66 6.86
N LYS A 83 -11.02 -6.88 8.13
CA LYS A 83 -12.19 -7.69 8.52
C LYS A 83 -13.50 -7.09 8.01
N ILE A 84 -13.58 -5.77 7.91
CA ILE A 84 -14.75 -5.06 7.36
C ILE A 84 -14.79 -5.16 5.82
N GLY A 85 -13.62 -5.12 5.15
CA GLY A 85 -13.53 -5.18 3.69
C GLY A 85 -13.71 -6.57 3.06
N SER A 86 -13.55 -7.65 3.83
CA SER A 86 -13.67 -9.04 3.33
C SER A 86 -15.08 -9.63 3.43
N GLY A 87 -16.06 -8.89 3.96
CA GLY A 87 -17.44 -9.30 4.04
C GLY A 87 -18.33 -8.46 3.14
N THR A 88 -18.90 -9.05 2.11
CA THR A 88 -20.13 -8.53 1.50
C THR A 88 -21.23 -8.51 2.56
N SER A 89 -21.36 -7.45 3.34
CA SER A 89 -22.64 -7.01 3.95
C SER A 89 -22.49 -5.70 4.72
N ALA A 90 -23.36 -4.77 4.32
CA ALA A 90 -23.84 -3.61 5.03
C ALA A 90 -23.50 -3.51 6.53
N PHE A 91 -22.67 -2.52 6.87
CA PHE A 91 -22.89 -1.71 8.06
C PHE A 91 -22.72 -0.24 7.69
N LYS A 92 -23.85 0.38 7.33
CA LYS A 92 -24.06 1.80 7.58
C LYS A 92 -23.85 2.01 9.08
N LYS A 93 -22.89 2.86 9.45
CA LYS A 93 -22.89 3.50 10.76
C LYS A 93 -23.04 5.00 10.53
N GLU A 94 -24.15 5.47 11.04
CA GLU A 94 -24.67 6.82 10.96
C GLU A 94 -23.71 7.80 11.63
N GLU A 95 -23.33 8.85 10.91
CA GLU A 95 -23.14 10.19 11.48
C GLU A 95 -23.84 11.20 10.55
N PRO A 96 -24.49 12.24 11.10
CA PRO A 96 -25.39 13.11 10.35
C PRO A 96 -24.61 13.97 9.35
N ALA A 97 -24.80 13.64 8.07
CA ALA A 97 -24.38 14.47 6.95
C ALA A 97 -25.14 15.81 6.98
N VAL A 98 -24.40 16.91 7.09
CA VAL A 98 -24.89 18.23 6.66
C VAL A 98 -25.00 18.16 5.14
N LEU A 99 -26.24 18.13 4.65
CA LEU A 99 -26.60 18.16 3.25
C LEU A 99 -26.21 19.51 2.64
N VAL A 100 -25.27 19.48 1.70
CA VAL A 100 -25.22 20.48 0.62
C VAL A 100 -25.44 19.70 -0.67
N GLU A 101 -26.61 19.88 -1.26
CA GLU A 101 -26.95 19.32 -2.57
C GLU A 101 -26.08 19.93 -3.66
N PRO A 102 -25.66 19.11 -4.64
CA PRO A 102 -25.67 19.60 -6.01
C PRO A 102 -26.67 18.79 -6.83
N VAL A 103 -27.67 19.52 -7.31
CA VAL A 103 -28.60 19.13 -8.36
C VAL A 103 -27.82 18.69 -9.60
N PHE A 104 -27.96 17.43 -10.01
CA PHE A 104 -27.74 17.02 -11.39
C PHE A 104 -28.83 16.04 -11.80
N GLY A 105 -29.55 16.41 -12.86
CA GLY A 105 -30.80 15.82 -13.29
C GLY A 105 -30.71 14.37 -13.75
N LYS A 106 -31.81 13.64 -13.50
CA LYS A 106 -32.15 12.39 -14.18
C LYS A 106 -32.31 12.61 -15.69
N PRO A 107 -32.13 11.55 -16.48
CA PRO A 107 -33.35 10.94 -17.00
C PRO A 107 -33.43 9.45 -16.67
N GLU A 108 -34.66 9.06 -16.38
CA GLU A 108 -35.12 7.69 -16.19
C GLU A 108 -35.16 6.99 -17.55
N ASP A 109 -34.80 5.72 -17.64
CA ASP A 109 -35.80 4.65 -17.76
C ASP A 109 -35.20 3.25 -18.03
N LYS A 110 -35.84 2.27 -17.39
CA LYS A 110 -36.11 0.89 -17.85
C LYS A 110 -35.02 -0.19 -17.74
N THR A 111 -35.29 -1.04 -16.77
CA THR A 111 -35.05 -2.48 -16.71
C THR A 111 -35.20 -3.21 -18.05
N SER A 112 -34.24 -4.07 -18.39
CA SER A 112 -34.49 -5.45 -18.83
C SER A 112 -33.17 -6.22 -18.86
N ASP A 113 -33.17 -7.36 -18.17
CA ASP A 113 -32.20 -8.45 -18.34
C ASP A 113 -32.01 -8.76 -19.82
N GLU A 114 -30.77 -8.76 -20.31
CA GLU A 114 -30.39 -9.60 -21.44
C GLU A 114 -28.85 -9.67 -21.56
N HIS A 115 -28.32 -10.90 -21.51
CA HIS A 115 -26.96 -11.22 -21.87
C HIS A 115 -26.62 -10.64 -23.25
N THR A 116 -25.67 -9.71 -23.31
CA THR A 116 -25.02 -9.32 -24.55
C THR A 116 -23.51 -9.36 -24.36
N GLU A 117 -22.97 -10.49 -24.80
CA GLU A 117 -21.73 -10.66 -25.58
C GLU A 117 -20.57 -9.67 -25.32
N TYR A 118 -19.46 -10.26 -24.88
CA TYR A 118 -18.12 -9.68 -25.02
C TYR A 118 -17.93 -9.13 -26.43
N VAL A 119 -18.01 -7.80 -26.58
CA VAL A 119 -17.50 -7.10 -27.74
C VAL A 119 -15.98 -7.32 -27.75
N LYS A 120 -15.56 -8.29 -28.56
CA LYS A 120 -14.18 -8.37 -29.05
C LYS A 120 -13.91 -7.07 -29.80
N ASN A 121 -13.26 -6.13 -29.14
CA ASN A 121 -12.68 -4.97 -29.79
C ASN A 121 -11.50 -5.46 -30.66
N GLU A 122 -11.80 -5.91 -31.88
CA GLU A 122 -10.81 -6.38 -32.88
C GLU A 122 -9.94 -5.26 -33.48
N THR A 123 -9.99 -4.03 -32.94
CA THR A 123 -9.27 -2.88 -33.53
C THR A 123 -8.61 -1.98 -32.48
N VAL A 124 -7.82 -2.53 -31.56
CA VAL A 124 -6.97 -1.71 -30.65
C VAL A 124 -5.47 -2.08 -30.72
N PHE A 125 -5.06 -3.01 -31.58
CA PHE A 125 -3.64 -3.27 -31.83
C PHE A 125 -3.07 -2.28 -32.85
N ALA A 126 -2.94 -1.02 -32.47
CA ALA A 126 -1.91 -0.17 -33.04
C ALA A 126 -0.54 -0.71 -32.55
N PRO A 127 0.47 -0.89 -33.42
CA PRO A 127 1.82 -1.18 -32.96
C PRO A 127 2.38 0.07 -32.28
N VAL A 128 2.07 0.25 -31.00
CA VAL A 128 2.72 1.25 -30.16
C VAL A 128 4.12 0.72 -29.91
N ASN A 129 5.11 1.49 -30.37
CA ASN A 129 6.52 1.21 -30.14
C ASN A 129 6.74 1.09 -28.63
N ARG A 130 6.98 -0.13 -28.15
CA ARG A 130 7.22 -0.37 -26.72
C ARG A 130 8.61 0.19 -26.39
N PRO A 131 8.76 0.98 -25.32
CA PRO A 131 10.08 1.47 -24.92
C PRO A 131 10.97 0.29 -24.51
N GLU A 132 12.09 0.14 -25.21
CA GLU A 132 13.10 -0.93 -25.02
C GLU A 132 13.76 -0.91 -23.63
N LEU A 133 13.49 0.12 -22.82
CA LEU A 133 14.05 0.28 -21.48
C LEU A 133 13.60 -0.83 -20.50
N LEU A 134 12.43 -1.44 -20.76
CA LEU A 134 11.90 -2.57 -19.98
C LEU A 134 12.18 -3.92 -20.65
N ASP A 135 12.85 -3.93 -21.80
CA ASP A 135 13.16 -5.16 -22.50
C ASP A 135 14.38 -5.82 -21.89
N ASN A 136 14.36 -7.15 -21.87
CA ASN A 136 15.46 -7.92 -21.32
C ASN A 136 16.71 -7.72 -22.19
N PRO A 137 17.92 -7.57 -21.60
CA PRO A 137 19.14 -7.43 -22.38
C PRO A 137 19.35 -8.68 -23.23
N SER A 138 19.90 -8.52 -24.44
CA SER A 138 20.07 -9.62 -25.42
C SER A 138 20.80 -10.85 -24.85
N CYS A 139 21.62 -10.67 -23.82
CA CYS A 139 22.34 -11.74 -23.11
C CYS A 139 21.48 -12.66 -22.25
N THR A 140 20.23 -12.30 -21.93
CA THR A 140 19.30 -13.17 -21.18
C THR A 140 18.29 -13.87 -22.09
N SER A 141 18.26 -13.55 -23.38
CA SER A 141 17.44 -14.30 -24.33
C SER A 141 17.97 -15.72 -24.48
N LEU A 142 17.11 -16.71 -24.25
CA LEU A 142 17.44 -18.12 -24.48
C LEU A 142 17.91 -18.27 -25.93
N THR A 143 19.10 -18.83 -26.14
CA THR A 143 19.63 -19.12 -27.48
C THR A 143 18.60 -19.93 -28.27
N ARG A 144 17.96 -19.29 -29.25
CA ARG A 144 16.77 -19.78 -29.97
C ARG A 144 17.02 -21.10 -30.72
N ALA A 145 18.27 -21.44 -31.00
CA ALA A 145 18.68 -22.74 -31.47
C ALA A 145 20.17 -22.93 -31.17
N VAL A 146 20.53 -23.99 -30.45
CA VAL A 146 21.89 -24.55 -30.56
C VAL A 146 21.89 -25.32 -31.87
N GLU A 147 22.72 -24.90 -32.82
CA GLU A 147 22.88 -25.60 -34.09
C GLU A 147 23.24 -27.06 -33.80
N ARG A 148 22.39 -28.00 -34.22
CA ARG A 148 22.63 -29.42 -33.99
C ARG A 148 23.93 -29.79 -34.71
N PRO A 149 24.96 -30.29 -34.02
CA PRO A 149 26.20 -30.67 -34.68
C PRO A 149 25.88 -31.71 -35.74
N THR A 150 26.42 -31.52 -36.93
CA THR A 150 26.20 -32.36 -38.13
C THR A 150 26.53 -33.84 -37.88
N ASN A 151 27.31 -34.14 -36.85
CA ASN A 151 27.65 -35.50 -36.41
C ASN A 151 26.47 -36.28 -35.78
N LEU A 152 25.34 -35.61 -35.46
CA LEU A 152 24.11 -36.25 -34.98
C LEU A 152 23.08 -36.50 -36.11
N ASP A 153 23.36 -36.07 -37.34
CA ASP A 153 22.57 -36.46 -38.50
C ASP A 153 23.07 -37.86 -38.89
N GLY A 154 22.40 -38.88 -38.35
CA GLY A 154 22.87 -40.28 -38.39
C GLY A 154 23.12 -40.82 -39.81
N PHE A 155 23.63 -42.04 -39.87
CA PHE A 155 23.96 -42.72 -41.13
C PHE A 155 22.78 -42.68 -42.13
N ARG A 156 22.96 -41.98 -43.26
CA ARG A 156 22.00 -42.01 -44.36
C ARG A 156 22.02 -43.40 -44.99
N PRO A 157 20.90 -44.14 -45.04
CA PRO A 157 20.87 -45.44 -45.67
C PRO A 157 21.12 -45.28 -47.19
N LEU A 158 22.13 -46.00 -47.70
CA LEU A 158 22.42 -46.07 -49.11
C LEU A 158 21.28 -46.81 -49.82
N MET A 159 20.40 -46.08 -50.50
CA MET A 159 19.41 -46.70 -51.37
C MET A 159 20.10 -47.16 -52.68
N PRO A 160 19.84 -48.37 -53.16
CA PRO A 160 20.41 -48.84 -54.43
C PRO A 160 19.85 -47.98 -55.57
N LYS A 161 20.75 -47.49 -56.43
CA LYS A 161 20.35 -46.82 -57.67
C LYS A 161 19.63 -47.83 -58.55
N LYS A 162 18.34 -47.60 -58.83
CA LYS A 162 17.62 -48.33 -59.86
C LYS A 162 18.31 -48.08 -61.19
N LYS A 163 18.76 -49.16 -61.83
CA LYS A 163 19.22 -49.18 -63.22
C LYS A 163 18.04 -49.00 -64.16
#